data_AF-A0AAX0L8V0-F1
#
_entry.id   AF-A0AAX0L8V0-F1
#
_cell.length_a   1.000
_cell.length_b   1.000
_cell.length_c   1.000
_cell.angle_alpha   90.00
_cell.angle_beta   90.00
_cell.angle_gamma   90.00
#
_symmetry.space_group_name_H-M   'P 1'
#
loop_
_entity.id
_entity.type
_entity.pdbx_description
1 polymer ?
#
loop_
_entity_poly.entity_id
_entity_poly.type
_entity_poly.pdbx_seq_one_letter_code
_entity_poly.pdbx_strand_id
1 'polypeptide(L)'
;MFLFACLSQICATDQNTTKIQISKEMMDKHPIKPHHANISLTCINCHQGQGDDPEKFKAIGDKGCISCHGDKKRIAKRLEYMDMLKANPHNSVHDGPTLYCDECHNEHKKSTNMCLECHESEVKHWMGVTP
;
A
#
# COMPACT_ATOMS: atom_id res chain seq x y z
N MET A 1 -8.16 10.92 -58.85
CA MET A 1 -8.03 12.24 -58.20
C MET A 1 -8.29 12.03 -56.71
N PHE A 2 -7.24 12.21 -55.91
CA PHE A 2 -7.11 12.21 -54.44
C PHE A 2 -7.47 10.95 -53.63
N LEU A 3 -6.42 10.15 -53.42
CA LEU A 3 -6.17 9.37 -52.20
C LEU A 3 -6.20 10.30 -50.98
N PHE A 4 -6.93 9.94 -49.92
CA PHE A 4 -6.67 10.44 -48.57
C PHE A 4 -6.40 9.24 -47.65
N ALA A 5 -5.11 8.97 -47.45
CA ALA A 5 -4.60 8.11 -46.40
C ALA A 5 -4.70 8.89 -45.08
N CYS A 6 -5.66 8.53 -44.22
CA CYS A 6 -5.67 9.02 -42.84
C CYS A 6 -4.82 8.06 -42.01
N LEU A 7 -3.59 8.49 -41.70
CA LEU A 7 -2.65 7.76 -40.86
C LEU A 7 -3.31 7.44 -39.51
N SER A 8 -3.51 6.15 -39.25
CA SER A 8 -3.71 5.63 -37.91
C SER A 8 -2.45 5.90 -37.09
N GLN A 9 -2.48 6.95 -36.27
CA GLN A 9 -1.51 7.19 -35.22
C GLN A 9 -1.57 6.01 -34.24
N ILE A 10 -0.60 5.12 -34.40
CA ILE A 10 -0.22 4.13 -33.40
C ILE A 10 0.28 4.95 -32.21
N CYS A 11 -0.52 5.04 -31.14
CA CYS A 11 -0.01 5.44 -29.84
C CYS A 11 0.99 4.36 -29.42
N ALA A 12 2.27 4.59 -29.69
CA ALA A 12 3.34 3.82 -29.10
C ALA A 12 3.28 4.04 -27.59
N THR A 13 2.71 3.09 -26.86
CA THR A 13 2.94 2.98 -25.43
C THR A 13 4.42 2.63 -25.28
N ASP A 14 5.23 3.59 -24.84
CA ASP A 14 6.60 3.35 -24.41
C ASP A 14 6.59 2.25 -23.36
N GLN A 15 6.91 1.02 -23.76
CA GLN A 15 7.29 -0.04 -22.85
C GLN A 15 8.76 0.14 -22.48
N ASN A 16 9.11 1.32 -21.96
CA ASN A 16 10.38 1.47 -21.28
C ASN A 16 10.18 1.04 -19.83
N THR A 17 10.07 -0.28 -19.61
CA THR A 17 10.20 -0.84 -18.27
C THR A 17 11.66 -0.72 -17.87
N THR A 18 12.05 0.44 -17.33
CA THR A 18 13.34 0.60 -16.67
C THR A 18 13.39 -0.45 -15.55
N LYS A 19 14.12 -1.55 -15.76
CA LYS A 19 14.35 -2.53 -14.70
C LYS A 19 15.23 -1.87 -13.66
N ILE A 20 14.60 -1.34 -12.62
CA ILE A 20 15.28 -0.84 -11.42
C ILE A 20 16.29 -1.90 -10.98
N GLN A 21 17.56 -1.52 -11.00
CA GLN A 21 18.63 -2.39 -10.53
C GLN A 21 18.62 -2.35 -9.01
N ILE A 22 18.17 -3.43 -8.38
CA ILE A 22 18.11 -3.54 -6.93
C ILE A 22 19.27 -4.43 -6.47
N SER A 23 20.11 -3.90 -5.59
CA SER A 23 21.18 -4.70 -4.98
C SER A 23 20.60 -5.70 -3.98
N LYS A 24 21.29 -6.82 -3.78
CA LYS A 24 20.94 -7.78 -2.73
C LYS A 24 20.88 -7.11 -1.35
N GLU A 25 21.80 -6.19 -1.07
CA GLU A 25 21.84 -5.42 0.16
C GLU A 25 20.55 -4.60 0.38
N MET A 26 20.03 -3.96 -0.68
CA MET A 26 18.77 -3.22 -0.60
C MET A 26 17.58 -4.12 -0.28
N MET A 27 17.52 -5.33 -0.86
CA MET A 27 16.48 -6.30 -0.55
C MET A 27 16.57 -6.82 0.89
N ASP A 28 17.78 -7.05 1.39
CA ASP A 28 18.00 -7.52 2.76
C ASP A 28 17.65 -6.43 3.79
N LYS A 29 17.91 -5.16 3.47
CA LYS A 29 17.58 -4.00 4.32
C LYS A 29 16.09 -3.62 4.28
N HIS A 30 15.41 -3.85 3.15
CA HIS A 30 14.00 -3.54 2.95
C HIS A 30 13.22 -4.79 2.52
N PRO A 31 13.07 -5.78 3.42
CA PRO A 31 12.36 -7.00 3.09
C PRO A 31 10.90 -6.72 2.74
N ILE A 32 10.32 -7.53 1.88
CA ILE A 32 8.89 -7.55 1.58
C ILE A 32 8.29 -8.74 2.31
N LYS A 33 7.16 -8.55 2.99
CA LYS A 33 6.47 -9.59 3.75
C LYS A 33 5.89 -10.65 2.81
N PRO A 34 5.72 -11.90 3.27
CA PRO A 34 5.30 -13.02 2.42
C PRO A 34 4.01 -12.76 1.63
N HIS A 35 3.02 -12.09 2.20
CA HIS A 35 1.74 -11.85 1.52
C HIS A 35 1.86 -10.94 0.29
N HIS A 36 2.83 -10.02 0.24
CA HIS A 36 3.15 -9.21 -0.93
C HIS A 36 4.27 -9.82 -1.78
N ALA A 37 5.26 -10.46 -1.17
CA ALA A 37 6.37 -11.09 -1.89
C ALA A 37 5.90 -12.26 -2.78
N ASN A 38 4.93 -13.05 -2.31
CA ASN A 38 4.44 -14.25 -3.01
C ASN A 38 3.70 -13.95 -4.32
N ILE A 39 3.27 -12.70 -4.53
CA ILE A 39 2.63 -12.26 -5.78
C ILE A 39 3.61 -11.47 -6.68
N SER A 40 4.91 -11.56 -6.42
CA SER A 40 5.98 -11.00 -7.27
C SER A 40 5.87 -9.48 -7.50
N LEU A 41 5.49 -8.72 -6.47
CA LEU A 41 5.51 -7.26 -6.55
C LEU A 41 6.94 -6.73 -6.72
N THR A 42 7.07 -5.69 -7.54
CA THR A 42 8.26 -4.85 -7.67
C THR A 42 8.13 -3.62 -6.78
N CYS A 43 9.24 -2.92 -6.49
CA CYS A 43 9.22 -1.74 -5.63
C CYS A 43 8.28 -0.64 -6.14
N ILE A 44 8.16 -0.48 -7.46
CA ILE A 44 7.28 0.52 -8.07
C ILE A 44 5.81 0.20 -7.91
N ASN A 45 5.44 -1.06 -7.64
CA ASN A 45 4.03 -1.35 -7.36
C ASN A 45 3.51 -0.56 -6.15
N CYS A 46 4.36 -0.30 -5.15
CA CYS A 46 4.05 0.53 -3.99
C CYS A 46 4.57 1.97 -4.13
N HIS A 47 5.80 2.16 -4.62
CA HIS A 47 6.48 3.46 -4.74
C HIS A 47 6.20 4.19 -6.07
N GLN A 48 4.95 4.13 -6.53
CA GLN A 48 4.55 4.76 -7.80
C GLN A 48 4.84 6.26 -7.79
N GLY A 49 5.50 6.75 -8.85
CA GLY A 49 5.81 8.17 -9.01
C GLY A 49 6.98 8.67 -8.16
N GLN A 50 7.74 7.79 -7.49
CA GLN A 50 8.94 8.16 -6.74
C GLN A 50 10.24 8.03 -7.57
N GLY A 51 10.12 7.75 -8.87
CA GLY A 51 11.24 7.56 -9.79
C GLY A 51 11.82 6.13 -9.73
N ASP A 52 13.03 5.97 -10.27
CA ASP A 52 13.66 4.66 -10.48
C ASP A 52 14.82 4.36 -9.51
N ASP A 53 15.03 5.23 -8.51
CA ASP A 53 16.12 5.15 -7.54
C ASP A 53 15.58 4.78 -6.15
N PRO A 54 15.70 3.51 -5.72
CA PRO A 54 15.17 3.03 -4.43
C PRO A 54 15.74 3.75 -3.21
N GLU A 55 16.96 4.30 -3.30
CA GLU A 55 17.57 5.03 -2.17
C GLU A 55 16.86 6.36 -1.90
N LYS A 56 16.14 6.88 -2.90
CA LYS A 56 15.36 8.13 -2.80
C LYS A 56 13.89 7.90 -2.48
N PHE A 57 13.46 6.65 -2.36
CA PHE A 57 12.09 6.34 -2.01
C PHE A 57 11.73 6.86 -0.62
N LYS A 58 10.50 7.35 -0.51
CA LYS A 58 9.89 7.88 0.70
C LYS A 58 8.72 6.99 1.11
N ALA A 59 8.24 7.17 2.33
CA ALA A 59 6.98 6.61 2.79
C ALA A 59 5.87 6.85 1.77
N ILE A 60 5.06 5.83 1.52
CA ILE A 60 4.06 5.82 0.44
C ILE A 60 2.73 6.45 0.87
N GLY A 61 2.50 6.61 2.17
CA GLY A 61 1.20 6.95 2.72
C GLY A 61 0.19 5.90 2.31
N ASP A 62 -0.85 6.32 1.59
CA ASP A 62 -1.91 5.41 1.13
C ASP A 62 -1.77 4.93 -0.32
N LYS A 63 -1.06 5.70 -1.17
CA LYS A 63 -1.25 5.63 -2.62
C LYS A 63 -0.98 4.23 -3.18
N GLY A 64 0.13 3.61 -2.76
CA GLY A 64 0.47 2.25 -3.17
C GLY A 64 -0.46 1.18 -2.60
N CYS A 65 -1.04 1.41 -1.42
CA CYS A 65 -1.95 0.46 -0.77
C CYS A 65 -3.32 0.46 -1.48
N ILE A 66 -3.89 1.65 -1.67
CA ILE A 66 -5.26 1.81 -2.17
C ILE A 66 -5.39 1.48 -3.66
N SER A 67 -4.29 1.44 -4.42
CA SER A 67 -4.32 1.01 -5.83
C SER A 67 -4.80 -0.44 -5.99
N CYS A 68 -4.65 -1.27 -4.95
CA CYS A 68 -5.08 -2.67 -4.94
C CYS A 68 -6.17 -2.94 -3.89
N HIS A 69 -6.04 -2.36 -2.68
CA HIS A 69 -6.98 -2.62 -1.58
C HIS A 69 -8.29 -1.81 -1.65
N GLY A 70 -8.34 -0.79 -2.50
CA GLY A 70 -9.46 0.15 -2.62
C GLY A 70 -9.38 1.29 -1.59
N ASP A 71 -10.34 2.20 -1.65
CA ASP A 71 -10.34 3.37 -0.76
C ASP A 71 -10.60 3.01 0.72
N LYS A 72 -10.24 3.94 1.62
CA LYS A 72 -10.36 3.74 3.06
C LYS A 72 -11.80 3.52 3.53
N LYS A 73 -12.80 4.13 2.88
CA LYS A 73 -14.22 3.94 3.24
C LYS A 73 -14.65 2.51 2.96
N ARG A 74 -14.23 1.94 1.82
CA ARG A 74 -14.47 0.53 1.49
C ARG A 74 -13.82 -0.39 2.51
N ILE A 75 -12.57 -0.12 2.89
CA ILE A 75 -11.84 -0.93 3.87
C ILE A 75 -12.53 -0.87 5.25
N ALA A 76 -12.87 0.33 5.72
CA ALA A 76 -13.65 0.55 6.93
C ALA A 76 -14.98 -0.22 6.93
N LYS A 77 -15.72 -0.15 5.83
CA LYS A 77 -17.02 -0.81 5.67
C LYS A 77 -16.92 -2.33 5.78
N ARG A 78 -15.81 -2.96 5.36
CA ARG A 78 -15.60 -4.41 5.52
C ARG A 78 -15.55 -4.85 6.98
N LEU A 79 -15.26 -3.93 7.90
CA LEU A 79 -15.18 -4.17 9.33
C LEU A 79 -16.33 -3.51 10.10
N GLU A 80 -17.41 -3.12 9.43
CA GLU A 80 -18.52 -2.40 10.07
C GLU A 80 -19.19 -3.16 11.22
N TYR A 81 -19.08 -4.50 11.22
CA TYR A 81 -19.57 -5.33 12.32
C TYR A 81 -18.87 -5.01 13.66
N MET A 82 -17.71 -4.36 13.61
CA MET A 82 -16.94 -3.90 14.78
C MET A 82 -17.38 -2.51 15.26
N ASP A 83 -18.17 -1.76 14.47
CA ASP A 83 -18.57 -0.39 14.79
C ASP A 83 -19.51 -0.32 16.01
N MET A 84 -20.27 -1.38 16.29
CA MET A 84 -21.14 -1.45 17.47
C MET A 84 -20.35 -1.31 18.78
N LEU A 85 -19.14 -1.88 18.82
CA LEU A 85 -18.23 -1.79 19.96
C LEU A 85 -17.18 -0.69 19.79
N LYS A 86 -17.33 0.18 18.77
CA LYS A 86 -16.35 1.25 18.47
C LYS A 86 -14.93 0.72 18.28
N ALA A 87 -14.83 -0.49 17.73
CA ALA A 87 -13.64 -1.32 17.69
C ALA A 87 -13.02 -1.41 16.28
N ASN A 88 -13.59 -0.71 15.30
CA ASN A 88 -13.12 -0.77 13.91
C ASN A 88 -11.79 -0.03 13.74
N PRO A 89 -10.68 -0.73 13.45
CA PRO A 89 -9.35 -0.09 13.34
C PRO A 89 -9.23 0.83 12.12
N HIS A 90 -10.08 0.65 11.11
CA HIS A 90 -10.08 1.48 9.89
C HIS A 90 -11.15 2.57 9.91
N ASN A 91 -11.86 2.71 11.03
CA ASN A 91 -12.83 3.77 11.30
C ASN A 91 -12.82 4.07 12.81
N SER A 92 -11.67 4.49 13.31
CA SER A 92 -11.48 4.68 14.75
C SER A 92 -12.37 5.83 15.25
N VAL A 93 -12.68 5.84 16.56
CA VAL A 93 -13.43 6.96 17.15
C VAL A 93 -12.61 8.26 17.27
N HIS A 94 -11.29 8.15 17.17
CA HIS A 94 -10.37 9.28 17.30
C HIS A 94 -10.15 9.98 15.97
N ASP A 95 -9.91 9.19 14.91
CA ASP A 95 -9.43 9.68 13.62
C ASP A 95 -10.35 9.27 12.46
N GLY A 96 -11.37 8.44 12.72
CA GLY A 96 -12.18 7.87 11.64
C GLY A 96 -11.31 7.11 10.63
N PRO A 97 -11.57 7.26 9.32
CA PRO A 97 -10.80 6.61 8.27
C PRO A 97 -9.70 7.52 7.69
N THR A 98 -9.06 8.40 8.48
CA THR A 98 -8.09 9.38 7.93
C THR A 98 -6.62 8.97 8.03
N LEU A 99 -6.26 8.13 9.00
CA LEU A 99 -4.88 7.66 9.21
C LEU A 99 -4.29 6.97 7.98
N TYR A 100 -3.01 7.20 7.71
CA TYR A 100 -2.32 6.57 6.58
C TYR A 100 -2.14 5.07 6.80
N CYS A 101 -2.22 4.28 5.72
CA CYS A 101 -2.04 2.84 5.81
C CYS A 101 -0.70 2.45 6.46
N ASP A 102 0.37 3.16 6.13
CA ASP A 102 1.74 2.89 6.58
C ASP A 102 2.06 3.36 8.02
N GLU A 103 1.11 3.98 8.72
CA GLU A 103 1.27 4.31 10.15
C GLU A 103 1.19 3.05 11.03
N CYS A 104 0.42 2.04 10.60
CA CYS A 104 0.29 0.76 11.29
C CYS A 104 0.87 -0.40 10.45
N HIS A 105 0.53 -0.45 9.15
CA HIS A 105 0.92 -1.52 8.24
C HIS A 105 2.28 -1.22 7.59
N ASN A 106 3.34 -1.70 8.22
CA ASN A 106 4.70 -1.44 7.77
C ASN A 106 5.21 -2.62 6.95
N GLU A 107 5.64 -2.39 5.71
CA GLU A 107 6.12 -3.47 4.83
C GLU A 107 7.56 -3.87 5.14
N HIS A 108 8.47 -2.88 5.18
CA HIS A 108 9.91 -3.10 5.33
C HIS A 108 10.39 -3.26 6.78
N LYS A 109 9.47 -3.31 7.73
CA LYS A 109 9.74 -3.51 9.16
C LYS A 109 8.52 -4.13 9.84
N LYS A 110 8.62 -4.43 11.14
CA LYS A 110 7.48 -4.94 11.92
C LYS A 110 6.34 -3.92 11.93
N SER A 111 5.11 -4.39 11.67
CA SER A 111 3.90 -3.58 11.82
C SER A 111 3.61 -3.27 13.28
N THR A 112 2.97 -2.13 13.50
CA THR A 112 2.57 -1.64 14.82
C THR A 112 1.05 -1.64 14.91
N ASN A 113 0.54 -1.66 16.13
CA ASN A 113 -0.87 -1.43 16.40
C ASN A 113 -0.93 -0.23 17.35
N MET A 114 -1.19 0.95 16.78
CA MET A 114 -1.24 2.20 17.54
C MET A 114 -2.31 2.15 18.64
N CYS A 115 -3.40 1.38 18.45
CA CYS A 115 -4.44 1.22 19.46
C CYS A 115 -3.90 0.58 20.75
N LEU A 116 -2.87 -0.29 20.66
CA LEU A 116 -2.26 -0.92 21.82
C LEU A 116 -1.48 0.06 22.70
N GLU A 117 -1.22 1.30 22.27
CA GLU A 117 -0.58 2.31 23.12
C GLU A 117 -1.51 2.80 24.23
N CYS A 118 -2.83 2.64 24.08
CA CYS A 118 -3.83 3.05 25.08
C CYS A 118 -4.82 1.92 25.44
N HIS A 119 -5.14 1.03 24.51
CA HIS A 119 -6.08 -0.09 24.68
C HIS A 119 -5.35 -1.41 24.87
N GLU A 120 -4.37 -1.42 25.78
CA GLU A 120 -3.46 -2.54 25.99
C GLU A 120 -4.14 -3.84 26.40
N SER A 121 -5.27 -3.75 27.12
CA SER A 121 -5.96 -4.92 27.64
C SER A 121 -6.95 -5.46 26.62
N GLU A 122 -7.76 -4.60 26.02
CA GLU A 122 -8.91 -4.94 25.21
C GLU A 122 -8.46 -5.51 23.86
N VAL A 123 -7.64 -4.74 23.13
CA VAL A 123 -7.25 -5.06 21.74
C VAL A 123 -6.58 -6.43 21.64
N LYS A 124 -5.81 -6.85 22.65
CA LYS A 124 -5.15 -8.17 22.68
C LYS A 124 -6.11 -9.36 22.67
N HIS A 125 -7.38 -9.17 23.08
CA HIS A 125 -8.35 -10.27 23.15
C HIS A 125 -9.10 -10.50 21.83
N TRP A 126 -9.25 -9.47 20.99
CA TRP A 126 -10.15 -9.54 19.83
C TRP A 126 -9.55 -9.05 18.52
N MET A 127 -8.39 -8.39 18.54
CA MET A 127 -7.68 -7.98 17.33
C MET A 127 -6.49 -8.90 17.07
N GLY A 128 -6.40 -9.39 15.83
CA GLY A 128 -5.26 -10.18 15.38
C GLY A 128 -3.97 -9.36 15.24
N VAL A 129 -2.90 -10.03 14.83
CA VAL A 129 -1.63 -9.36 14.50
C VAL A 129 -1.85 -8.41 13.32
N THR A 130 -1.38 -7.16 13.46
CA THR A 130 -1.34 -6.22 12.34
C THR A 130 -0.41 -6.77 11.25
N PRO A 131 -0.92 -7.06 10.04
CA PRO A 131 -0.11 -7.60 8.95
C PRO A 131 0.97 -6.62 8.50
#